data_AF-T1C274-F1
#
_entry.id   AF-T1C274-F1
#
_cell.length_a   1.000
_cell.length_b   1.000
_cell.length_c   1.000
_cell.angle_alpha   90.00
_cell.angle_beta   90.00
_cell.angle_gamma   90.00
#
_symmetry.space_group_name_H-M   'P 1'
#
loop_
_entity.id
_entity.type
_entity.pdbx_description
1 polymer ?
#
loop_
_entity_poly.entity_id
_entity_poly.type
_entity_poly.pdbx_seq_one_letter_code
_entity_poly.pdbx_strand_id
1 'polypeptide(L)'
;TLLDLVNDVLTGATYPADEVRAERDRTADEVVMDLSRPEVQAGEAFRARLYGDHPYATPTPRPDALRRVGAASLRTIHPRIFNPRGAHLIVVGDVATARVERLVSERLGPWLAGASRAAAPLAPLPPITPGGIELHDRPGAPQSNVLVGGAAPRRTDPQWPATALANLVVGGMFTSRLVENLRERHGYTYSPHSDVY
;
A
#
# COMPACT_ATOMS: atom_id res chain seq x y z
N THR A 1 0.00 28.01 -9.34
CA THR A 1 1.09 27.13 -9.84
C THR A 1 0.93 25.74 -9.22
N LEU A 2 1.65 24.72 -9.71
CA LEU A 2 1.58 23.38 -9.11
C LEU A 2 1.96 23.39 -7.62
N LEU A 3 2.98 24.17 -7.24
CA LEU A 3 3.40 24.30 -5.84
C LEU A 3 2.36 25.01 -4.96
N ASP A 4 1.59 25.95 -5.51
CA ASP A 4 0.48 26.56 -4.78
C ASP A 4 -0.62 25.54 -4.48
N LEU A 5 -0.93 24.66 -5.45
CA LEU A 5 -1.90 23.57 -5.25
C LEU A 5 -1.40 22.56 -4.22
N VAL A 6 -0.12 22.20 -4.27
CA VAL A 6 0.49 21.33 -3.24
C VAL A 6 0.38 21.99 -1.86
N ASN A 7 0.70 23.27 -1.74
CA ASN A 7 0.56 23.98 -0.47
C ASN A 7 -0.89 23.98 0.04
N ASP A 8 -1.86 24.20 -0.85
CA ASP A 8 -3.29 24.17 -0.51
C ASP A 8 -3.75 22.78 -0.04
N VAL A 9 -3.29 21.70 -0.69
CA VAL A 9 -3.58 20.33 -0.23
C VAL A 9 -2.96 20.05 1.15
N LEU A 10 -1.75 20.55 1.41
CA LEU A 10 -1.03 20.33 2.67
C LEU A 10 -1.59 21.14 3.86
N THR A 11 -2.22 22.28 3.60
CA THR A 11 -2.57 23.26 4.66
C THR A 11 -4.03 23.69 4.67
N GLY A 12 -4.70 23.64 3.52
CA GLY A 12 -6.04 24.19 3.28
C GLY A 12 -7.17 23.16 3.28
N ALA A 13 -6.92 21.89 3.67
CA ALA A 13 -7.93 20.84 3.62
C ALA A 13 -9.15 21.13 4.54
N THR A 14 -10.28 21.50 3.94
CA THR A 14 -11.50 21.92 4.67
C THR A 14 -12.42 20.77 5.09
N TYR A 15 -12.37 19.65 4.36
CA TYR A 15 -13.22 18.47 4.57
C TYR A 15 -14.73 18.80 4.70
N PRO A 16 -15.40 19.27 3.63
CA PRO A 16 -16.83 19.54 3.66
C PRO A 16 -17.62 18.28 4.04
N ALA A 17 -18.61 18.43 4.93
CA ALA A 17 -19.28 17.27 5.53
C ALA A 17 -20.01 16.40 4.50
N ASP A 18 -20.56 17.00 3.44
CA ASP A 18 -21.34 16.29 2.43
C ASP A 18 -20.43 15.50 1.49
N GLU A 19 -19.34 16.13 1.01
CA GLU A 19 -18.25 15.50 0.24
C GLU A 19 -17.64 14.32 1.00
N VAL A 20 -17.32 14.51 2.30
CA VAL A 20 -16.74 13.44 3.12
C VAL A 20 -17.71 12.27 3.28
N ARG A 21 -19.02 12.52 3.44
CA ARG A 21 -20.01 11.44 3.54
C ARG A 21 -20.12 10.67 2.22
N ALA A 22 -20.24 11.39 1.11
CA ALA A 22 -20.34 10.77 -0.21
C ALA A 22 -19.11 9.90 -0.53
N GLU A 23 -17.91 10.43 -0.31
CA GLU A 23 -16.66 9.72 -0.54
C GLU A 23 -16.51 8.51 0.39
N ARG A 24 -16.80 8.68 1.68
CA ARG A 24 -16.78 7.58 2.66
C ARG A 24 -17.68 6.42 2.25
N ASP A 25 -18.91 6.73 1.85
CA ASP A 25 -19.89 5.69 1.50
C ASP A 25 -19.48 4.98 0.20
N ARG A 26 -19.00 5.74 -0.79
CA ARG A 26 -18.40 5.20 -2.02
C ARG A 26 -17.22 4.26 -1.72
N THR A 27 -16.24 4.70 -0.93
CA THR A 27 -15.08 3.86 -0.57
C THR A 27 -15.50 2.63 0.22
N ALA A 28 -16.48 2.74 1.13
CA ALA A 28 -16.96 1.59 1.89
C ALA A 28 -17.60 0.53 0.99
N ASP A 29 -18.36 0.95 -0.03
CA ASP A 29 -18.99 0.05 -0.99
C ASP A 29 -17.96 -0.57 -1.95
N GLU A 30 -16.94 0.18 -2.36
CA GLU A 30 -15.79 -0.36 -3.12
C GLU A 30 -15.06 -1.45 -2.35
N VAL A 31 -14.81 -1.22 -1.06
CA VAL A 31 -14.18 -2.24 -0.20
C VAL A 31 -15.08 -3.47 -0.03
N VAL A 32 -16.41 -3.30 0.06
CA VAL A 32 -17.33 -4.46 0.08
C VAL A 32 -17.19 -5.28 -1.20
N MET A 33 -17.13 -4.63 -2.35
CA MET A 33 -16.93 -5.30 -3.64
C MET A 33 -15.57 -5.99 -3.71
N ASP A 34 -14.49 -5.35 -3.27
CA ASP A 34 -13.16 -5.94 -3.23
C ASP A 34 -13.10 -7.16 -2.31
N LEU A 35 -13.65 -7.06 -1.09
CA LEU A 35 -13.72 -8.17 -0.14
C LEU A 35 -14.61 -9.33 -0.61
N SER A 36 -15.44 -9.12 -1.63
CA SER A 36 -16.20 -10.20 -2.27
C SER A 36 -15.37 -11.02 -3.25
N ARG A 37 -14.21 -10.50 -3.69
CA ARG A 37 -13.36 -11.15 -4.70
C ARG A 37 -12.50 -12.27 -4.08
N PRO A 38 -12.45 -13.47 -4.68
CA PRO A 38 -11.69 -14.60 -4.15
C PRO A 38 -10.21 -14.31 -3.88
N GLU A 39 -9.54 -13.57 -4.77
CA GLU A 39 -8.13 -13.22 -4.68
C GLU A 39 -7.83 -12.26 -3.51
N VAL A 40 -8.76 -11.35 -3.21
CA VAL A 40 -8.64 -10.42 -2.07
C VAL A 40 -8.81 -11.20 -0.76
N GLN A 41 -9.81 -12.09 -0.69
CA GLN A 41 -10.03 -12.94 0.48
C GLN A 41 -8.83 -13.83 0.79
N ALA A 42 -8.26 -14.46 -0.24
CA ALA A 42 -7.06 -15.27 -0.10
C ALA A 42 -5.85 -14.44 0.37
N GLY A 43 -5.70 -13.21 -0.15
CA GLY A 43 -4.67 -12.26 0.30
C GLY A 43 -4.82 -11.83 1.76
N GLU A 44 -6.04 -11.53 2.21
CA GLU A 44 -6.33 -11.18 3.62
C GLU A 44 -6.02 -12.35 4.55
N ALA A 45 -6.47 -13.57 4.20
CA ALA A 45 -6.15 -14.77 4.97
C ALA A 45 -4.64 -15.03 5.04
N PHE A 46 -3.95 -14.94 3.90
CA PHE A 46 -2.50 -15.11 3.83
C PHE A 46 -1.75 -14.11 4.71
N ARG A 47 -2.14 -12.82 4.68
CA ARG A 47 -1.54 -11.78 5.53
C ARG A 47 -1.85 -11.96 7.00
N ALA A 48 -3.07 -12.33 7.36
CA ALA A 48 -3.43 -12.67 8.74
C ALA A 48 -2.56 -13.83 9.26
N ARG A 49 -2.33 -14.85 8.44
CA ARG A 49 -1.48 -16.00 8.78
C ARG A 49 0.01 -15.64 8.94
N LEU A 50 0.52 -14.67 8.18
CA LEU A 50 1.91 -14.22 8.27
C LEU A 50 2.16 -13.24 9.42
N TYR A 51 1.21 -12.34 9.66
CA TYR A 51 1.44 -11.15 10.47
C TYR A 51 0.59 -11.05 11.75
N GLY A 52 -0.40 -11.94 11.93
CA GLY A 52 -1.26 -11.94 13.12
C GLY A 52 -1.90 -10.57 13.36
N ASP A 53 -1.64 -9.97 14.53
CA ASP A 53 -2.17 -8.65 14.91
C ASP A 53 -1.31 -7.47 14.42
N HIS A 54 -0.20 -7.71 13.72
CA HIS A 54 0.66 -6.64 13.20
C HIS A 54 -0.08 -5.83 12.11
N PRO A 55 0.11 -4.50 11.99
CA PRO A 55 -0.58 -3.68 10.98
C PRO A 55 -0.47 -4.15 9.51
N TYR A 56 0.51 -5.01 9.20
CA TYR A 56 0.65 -5.61 7.86
C TYR A 56 -0.39 -6.70 7.56
N ALA A 57 -1.08 -7.21 8.58
CA ALA A 57 -2.15 -8.17 8.43
C ALA A 57 -3.43 -7.56 7.83
N THR A 58 -3.63 -6.25 7.98
CA THR A 58 -4.91 -5.57 7.69
C THR A 58 -4.73 -4.35 6.77
N PRO A 59 -4.22 -4.53 5.54
CA PRO A 59 -4.09 -3.42 4.60
C PRO A 59 -5.44 -2.91 4.10
N THR A 60 -6.45 -3.78 4.09
CA THR A 60 -7.81 -3.43 3.66
C THR A 60 -8.61 -2.95 4.88
N PRO A 61 -9.09 -1.70 4.93
CA PRO A 61 -9.91 -1.23 6.03
C PRO A 61 -11.26 -1.96 6.05
N ARG A 62 -11.86 -2.14 7.23
CA ARG A 62 -13.20 -2.74 7.30
C ARG A 62 -14.28 -1.72 6.85
N PRO A 63 -15.29 -2.13 6.07
CA PRO A 63 -16.35 -1.21 5.63
C PRO A 63 -17.08 -0.47 6.76
N ASP A 64 -17.33 -1.14 7.89
CA ASP A 64 -17.95 -0.52 9.07
C ASP A 64 -17.04 0.54 9.70
N ALA A 65 -15.72 0.33 9.69
CA ALA A 65 -14.75 1.30 10.17
C ALA A 65 -14.69 2.52 9.26
N LEU A 66 -14.73 2.33 7.93
CA LEU A 66 -14.82 3.42 6.97
C LEU A 66 -16.08 4.25 7.21
N ARG A 67 -17.25 3.61 7.39
CA ARG A 67 -18.51 4.33 7.63
C ARG A 67 -18.54 5.17 8.91
N ARG A 68 -17.60 4.96 9.84
CA ARG A 68 -17.42 5.81 11.03
C ARG A 68 -16.53 7.04 10.80
N VAL A 69 -15.82 7.12 9.67
CA VAL A 69 -14.97 8.27 9.35
C VAL A 69 -15.86 9.50 9.12
N GLY A 70 -15.48 10.62 9.73
CA GLY A 70 -16.19 11.89 9.58
C GLY A 70 -15.24 13.06 9.33
N ALA A 71 -15.79 14.19 8.91
CA ALA A 71 -15.00 15.39 8.61
C ALA A 71 -14.15 15.86 9.81
N ALA A 72 -14.66 15.72 11.04
CA ALA A 72 -13.93 16.10 12.25
C ALA A 72 -12.69 15.22 12.51
N SER A 73 -12.80 13.90 12.31
CA SER A 73 -11.66 12.99 12.45
C SER A 73 -10.60 13.26 11.39
N LEU A 74 -11.02 13.57 10.16
CA LEU A 74 -10.12 13.93 9.07
C LEU A 74 -9.36 15.23 9.36
N ARG A 75 -10.06 16.29 9.80
CA ARG A 75 -9.40 17.54 10.23
C ARG A 75 -8.40 17.34 11.36
N THR A 76 -8.69 16.42 12.28
CA THR A 76 -7.81 16.14 13.42
C THR A 76 -6.55 15.37 13.01
N ILE A 77 -6.67 14.43 12.07
CA ILE A 77 -5.55 13.59 11.64
C ILE A 77 -4.73 14.21 10.51
N HIS A 78 -5.31 15.10 9.68
CA HIS A 78 -4.64 15.72 8.54
C HIS A 78 -3.29 16.35 8.90
N PRO A 79 -3.16 17.27 9.89
CA PRO A 79 -1.86 17.85 10.22
C PRO A 79 -0.89 16.84 10.88
N ARG A 80 -1.37 15.67 11.31
CA ARG A 80 -0.50 14.60 11.82
C ARG A 80 0.09 13.78 10.68
N ILE A 81 -0.67 13.58 9.60
CA ILE A 81 -0.23 12.83 8.41
C ILE A 81 0.56 13.74 7.47
N PHE A 82 0.03 14.91 7.14
CA PHE A 82 0.62 15.91 6.24
C PHE A 82 1.50 16.90 7.00
N ASN A 83 2.58 16.38 7.59
CA ASN A 83 3.57 17.20 8.30
C ASN A 83 4.92 17.19 7.55
N PRO A 84 5.75 18.24 7.69
CA PRO A 84 7.00 18.35 6.94
C PRO A 84 8.06 17.31 7.33
N ARG A 85 7.96 16.68 8.50
CA ARG A 85 8.96 15.71 8.97
C ARG A 85 8.73 14.35 8.33
N GLY A 86 9.69 13.94 7.51
CA GLY A 86 9.59 12.71 6.70
C GLY A 86 8.94 12.92 5.34
N ALA A 87 8.62 14.16 4.98
CA ALA A 87 8.17 14.50 3.63
C ALA A 87 9.36 14.59 2.66
N HIS A 88 9.15 14.12 1.43
CA HIS A 88 10.11 14.23 0.33
C HIS A 88 9.42 14.89 -0.86
N LEU A 89 9.99 15.98 -1.38
CA LEU A 89 9.58 16.57 -2.65
C LEU A 89 10.56 16.16 -3.73
N ILE A 90 10.08 15.42 -4.73
CA ILE A 90 10.88 14.95 -5.86
C ILE A 90 10.43 15.72 -7.11
N VAL A 91 11.35 16.43 -7.74
CA VAL A 91 11.10 17.17 -8.99
C VAL A 91 12.02 16.62 -10.07
N VAL A 92 11.44 16.13 -11.16
CA VAL A 92 12.16 15.54 -12.29
C VAL A 92 11.69 16.20 -13.57
N GLY A 93 12.63 16.68 -14.38
CA GLY A 93 12.36 17.33 -15.66
C GLY A 93 13.45 18.32 -16.04
N ASP A 94 13.24 19.06 -17.11
CA ASP A 94 14.11 20.15 -17.54
C ASP A 94 13.86 21.40 -16.67
N VAL A 95 14.47 21.41 -15.49
CA VAL A 95 14.32 22.49 -14.51
C VAL A 95 15.65 22.87 -13.88
N ALA A 96 15.88 24.17 -13.70
CA ALA A 96 17.03 24.66 -12.95
C ALA A 96 16.79 24.48 -11.44
N THR A 97 17.69 23.77 -10.75
CA THR A 97 17.61 23.50 -9.30
C THR A 97 17.37 24.78 -8.48
N ALA A 98 18.16 25.83 -8.73
CA ALA A 98 18.03 27.10 -8.00
C ALA A 98 16.64 27.76 -8.18
N ARG A 99 15.99 27.57 -9.33
CA ARG A 99 14.63 28.06 -9.56
C ARG A 99 13.63 27.25 -8.73
N VAL A 100 13.79 25.93 -8.67
CA VAL A 100 12.94 25.05 -7.87
C VAL A 100 13.08 25.36 -6.39
N GLU A 101 14.30 25.45 -5.86
CA GLU A 101 14.58 25.76 -4.46
C GLU A 101 13.96 27.09 -4.04
N ARG A 102 14.08 28.13 -4.88
CA ARG A 102 13.44 29.42 -4.63
C ARG A 102 11.93 29.29 -4.56
N LEU A 103 11.30 28.65 -5.56
CA LEU A 103 9.83 28.49 -5.58
C LEU A 103 9.32 27.64 -4.41
N VAL A 104 10.05 26.59 -4.02
CA VAL A 104 9.72 25.76 -2.86
C VAL A 104 9.82 26.58 -1.58
N SER A 105 10.89 27.36 -1.42
CA SER A 105 11.07 28.23 -0.25
C SER A 105 9.96 29.27 -0.16
N GLU A 106 9.59 29.89 -1.29
CA GLU A 106 8.52 30.88 -1.35
C GLU A 106 7.13 30.29 -1.06
N ARG A 107 6.83 29.07 -1.53
CA ARG A 107 5.48 28.51 -1.49
C ARG A 107 5.22 27.53 -0.36
N LEU A 108 6.23 26.76 0.03
CA LEU A 108 6.13 25.73 1.06
C LEU A 108 6.92 26.10 2.33
N GLY A 109 7.72 27.18 2.32
CA GLY A 109 8.51 27.64 3.46
C GLY A 109 7.72 27.74 4.78
N PRO A 110 6.53 28.37 4.81
CA PRO A 110 5.70 28.42 6.02
C PRO A 110 5.28 27.05 6.55
N TRP A 111 4.90 26.13 5.66
CA TRP A 111 4.53 24.76 6.05
C TRP A 111 5.75 23.97 6.55
N LEU A 112 6.90 24.12 5.90
CA LEU A 112 8.17 23.50 6.29
C LEU A 112 8.66 23.94 7.67
N ALA A 113 8.38 25.18 8.06
CA ALA A 113 8.72 25.72 9.39
C ALA A 113 7.77 25.24 10.50
N GLY A 114 6.69 24.54 10.16
CA GLY A 114 5.68 24.07 11.11
C GLY A 114 6.21 23.00 12.08
N ALA A 115 5.68 23.02 13.32
CA ALA A 115 5.96 21.98 14.30
C ALA A 115 5.51 20.61 13.77
N SER A 116 6.39 19.61 13.85
CA SER A 116 6.14 18.27 13.31
C SER A 116 6.65 17.20 14.26
N ARG A 117 5.93 16.07 14.28
CA ARG A 117 6.30 14.89 15.07
C ARG A 117 6.63 13.75 14.14
N ALA A 118 7.71 13.02 14.43
CA ALA A 118 8.01 11.80 13.69
C ALA A 118 6.83 10.83 13.78
N ALA A 119 6.59 10.08 12.72
CA ALA A 119 5.76 8.89 12.81
C ALA A 119 6.36 7.96 13.88
N ALA A 120 5.49 7.34 14.69
CA ALA A 120 5.95 6.29 15.59
C ALA A 120 6.47 5.13 14.75
N PRO A 121 7.60 4.50 15.14
CA PRO A 121 8.05 3.29 14.46
C PRO A 121 6.98 2.20 14.60
N LEU A 122 6.80 1.40 13.55
CA LEU A 122 5.99 0.20 13.63
C LEU A 122 6.65 -0.80 14.60
N ALA A 123 5.83 -1.67 15.20
CA ALA A 123 6.34 -2.80 15.95
C ALA A 123 7.23 -3.68 15.04
N PRO A 124 8.20 -4.42 15.60
CA PRO A 124 8.92 -5.42 14.84
C PRO A 124 7.95 -6.42 14.19
N LEU A 125 8.32 -6.91 13.00
CA LEU A 125 7.55 -7.98 12.36
C LEU A 125 7.55 -9.23 13.25
N PRO A 126 6.40 -9.93 13.36
CA PRO A 126 6.37 -11.20 14.06
C PRO A 126 7.21 -12.25 13.30
N PRO A 127 7.74 -13.27 13.99
CA PRO A 127 8.40 -14.37 13.32
C PRO A 127 7.40 -15.12 12.44
N ILE A 128 7.79 -15.41 11.19
CA ILE A 128 6.96 -16.20 10.28
C ILE A 128 7.20 -17.68 10.60
N THR A 129 6.15 -18.35 11.08
CA THR A 129 6.18 -19.80 11.35
C THR A 129 5.69 -20.56 10.12
N PRO A 130 6.54 -21.39 9.48
CA PRO A 130 6.12 -22.30 8.42
C PRO A 130 4.96 -23.17 8.91
N GLY A 131 4.03 -23.50 8.01
CA GLY A 131 2.86 -24.30 8.35
C GLY A 131 2.39 -25.14 7.18
N GLY A 132 1.36 -25.95 7.45
CA GLY A 132 0.66 -26.70 6.41
C GLY A 132 -0.24 -25.81 5.55
N ILE A 133 -0.98 -26.44 4.65
CA ILE A 133 -1.95 -25.78 3.78
C ILE A 133 -3.14 -25.32 4.62
N GLU A 134 -3.47 -24.03 4.56
CA GLU A 134 -4.71 -23.47 5.08
C GLU A 134 -5.73 -23.37 3.95
N LEU A 135 -6.89 -24.01 4.13
CA LEU A 135 -7.95 -24.03 3.13
C LEU A 135 -9.09 -23.12 3.56
N HIS A 136 -9.38 -22.10 2.76
CA HIS A 136 -10.55 -21.25 2.92
C HIS A 136 -11.58 -21.65 1.86
N ASP A 137 -12.61 -22.37 2.30
CA ASP A 137 -13.66 -22.82 1.40
C ASP A 137 -14.49 -21.64 0.89
N ARG A 138 -14.73 -21.64 -0.43
CA ARG A 138 -15.60 -20.68 -1.10
C ARG A 138 -16.50 -21.43 -2.07
N PRO A 139 -17.69 -21.86 -1.62
CA PRO A 139 -18.64 -22.57 -2.46
C PRO A 139 -18.95 -21.80 -3.75
N GLY A 140 -18.90 -22.49 -4.88
CA GLY A 140 -19.19 -21.91 -6.19
C GLY A 140 -18.06 -21.06 -6.80
N ALA A 141 -16.87 -21.02 -6.18
CA ALA A 141 -15.71 -20.39 -6.81
C ALA A 141 -15.30 -21.17 -8.08
N PRO A 142 -15.14 -20.51 -9.24
CA PRO A 142 -14.77 -21.20 -10.48
C PRO A 142 -13.31 -21.66 -10.50
N GLN A 143 -12.46 -21.09 -9.65
CA GLN A 143 -11.03 -21.35 -9.56
C GLN A 143 -10.55 -21.26 -8.11
N SER A 144 -9.44 -21.95 -7.81
CA SER A 144 -8.74 -21.83 -6.54
C SER A 144 -7.67 -20.75 -6.61
N ASN A 145 -7.54 -19.95 -5.55
CA ASN A 145 -6.43 -19.02 -5.37
C ASN A 145 -5.40 -19.66 -4.43
N VAL A 146 -4.17 -19.82 -4.89
CA VAL A 146 -3.09 -20.45 -4.12
C VAL A 146 -1.99 -19.43 -3.89
N LEU A 147 -1.73 -19.11 -2.62
CA LEU A 147 -0.68 -18.18 -2.22
C LEU A 147 0.38 -18.95 -1.42
N VAL A 148 1.65 -18.70 -1.77
CA VAL A 148 2.81 -19.25 -1.07
C VAL A 148 3.81 -18.12 -0.87
N GLY A 149 4.34 -17.98 0.34
CA GLY A 149 5.35 -16.97 0.62
C GLY A 149 5.82 -17.01 2.06
N GLY A 150 6.70 -16.08 2.40
CA GLY A 150 7.35 -16.02 3.70
C GLY A 150 8.18 -14.75 3.85
N ALA A 151 9.17 -14.79 4.74
CA ALA A 151 10.04 -13.65 4.99
C ALA A 151 10.86 -13.28 3.75
N ALA A 152 11.02 -11.97 3.53
CA ALA A 152 11.90 -11.41 2.52
C ALA A 152 12.92 -10.45 3.17
N PRO A 153 14.10 -10.25 2.56
CA PRO A 153 15.03 -9.20 2.98
C PRO A 153 14.36 -7.82 2.94
N ARG A 154 14.78 -6.93 3.84
CA ARG A 154 14.30 -5.54 3.83
C ARG A 154 14.85 -4.82 2.60
N ARG A 155 14.21 -3.73 2.17
CA ARG A 155 14.70 -2.86 1.07
C ARG A 155 16.12 -2.35 1.26
N THR A 156 16.55 -2.17 2.51
CA THR A 156 17.90 -1.71 2.86
C THR A 156 18.91 -2.85 3.02
N ASP A 157 18.48 -4.10 2.85
CA ASP A 157 19.35 -5.25 2.96
C ASP A 157 20.31 -5.32 1.75
N PRO A 158 21.63 -5.53 1.94
CA PRO A 158 22.58 -5.69 0.85
C PRO A 158 22.21 -6.80 -0.16
N GLN A 159 21.44 -7.80 0.26
CA GLN A 159 20.97 -8.88 -0.60
C GLN A 159 19.75 -8.51 -1.45
N TRP A 160 19.09 -7.37 -1.18
CA TRP A 160 17.88 -6.95 -1.90
C TRP A 160 18.03 -7.00 -3.43
N PRO A 161 19.11 -6.48 -4.05
CA PRO A 161 19.27 -6.55 -5.51
C PRO A 161 19.33 -7.98 -6.03
N ALA A 162 20.00 -8.89 -5.30
CA ALA A 162 20.10 -10.30 -5.67
C ALA A 162 18.74 -11.01 -5.55
N THR A 163 17.99 -10.73 -4.48
CA THR A 163 16.63 -11.27 -4.28
C THR A 163 15.66 -10.77 -5.35
N ALA A 164 15.72 -9.48 -5.70
CA ALA A 164 14.89 -8.91 -6.76
C ALA A 164 15.19 -9.57 -8.12
N LEU A 165 16.47 -9.79 -8.45
CA LEU A 165 16.88 -10.51 -9.66
C LEU A 165 16.42 -11.97 -9.64
N ALA A 166 16.55 -12.65 -8.51
CA ALA A 166 16.05 -14.02 -8.36
C ALA A 166 14.53 -14.10 -8.59
N ASN A 167 13.77 -13.13 -8.09
CA ASN A 167 12.33 -13.06 -8.30
C ASN A 167 11.96 -12.97 -9.78
N LEU A 168 12.71 -12.18 -10.59
CA LEU A 168 12.49 -12.11 -12.04
C LEU A 168 12.59 -13.50 -12.69
N VAL A 169 13.58 -14.30 -12.31
CA VAL A 169 13.76 -15.67 -12.83
C VAL A 169 12.65 -16.62 -12.36
N VAL A 170 12.21 -16.49 -11.11
CA VAL A 170 11.19 -17.38 -10.52
C VAL A 170 9.81 -17.10 -11.11
N GLY A 171 9.31 -15.87 -11.00
CA GLY A 171 7.91 -15.54 -11.33
C GLY A 171 7.64 -14.08 -11.68
N GLY A 172 8.65 -13.21 -11.69
CA GLY A 172 8.49 -11.76 -11.88
C GLY A 172 8.45 -11.30 -13.34
N MET A 173 8.52 -12.21 -14.32
CA MET A 173 8.46 -11.89 -15.75
C MET A 173 7.68 -12.95 -16.54
N PHE A 174 7.27 -12.61 -17.76
CA PHE A 174 6.51 -13.53 -18.63
C PHE A 174 7.31 -14.78 -19.03
N THR A 175 8.63 -14.69 -19.16
CA THR A 175 9.49 -15.85 -19.45
C THR A 175 10.07 -16.50 -18.19
N SER A 176 9.45 -16.26 -17.03
CA SER A 176 9.90 -16.83 -15.75
C SER A 176 9.57 -18.32 -15.64
N ARG A 177 10.20 -18.99 -14.67
CA ARG A 177 10.01 -20.43 -14.45
C ARG A 177 8.57 -20.79 -14.09
N LEU A 178 7.89 -19.96 -13.29
CA LEU A 178 6.49 -20.20 -12.92
C LEU A 178 5.55 -20.10 -14.13
N VAL A 179 5.75 -19.11 -15.00
CA VAL A 179 4.94 -18.96 -16.22
C VAL A 179 5.21 -20.12 -17.18
N GLU A 180 6.47 -20.39 -17.50
CA GLU A 180 6.85 -21.51 -18.38
C GLU A 180 6.31 -22.85 -17.87
N ASN A 181 6.44 -23.13 -16.57
CA ASN A 181 6.04 -24.41 -16.01
C ASN A 181 4.52 -24.52 -15.85
N LEU A 182 3.88 -23.57 -15.16
CA LEU A 182 2.48 -23.71 -14.76
C LEU A 182 1.51 -23.31 -15.85
N ARG A 183 1.85 -22.30 -16.66
CA ARG A 183 0.98 -21.80 -17.73
C ARG A 183 1.31 -22.48 -19.06
N GLU A 184 2.53 -22.33 -19.56
CA GLU A 184 2.85 -22.73 -20.95
C GLU A 184 2.93 -24.25 -21.10
N ARG A 185 3.62 -24.94 -20.18
CA ARG A 185 3.80 -26.39 -20.26
C ARG A 185 2.58 -27.19 -19.83
N HIS A 186 1.92 -26.78 -18.74
CA HIS A 186 0.85 -27.59 -18.12
C HIS A 186 -0.54 -26.96 -18.21
N GLY A 187 -0.67 -25.67 -18.48
CA GLY A 187 -1.98 -25.00 -18.56
C GLY A 187 -2.77 -24.98 -17.25
N TYR A 188 -2.10 -25.09 -16.09
CA TYR A 188 -2.77 -25.14 -14.77
C TYR A 188 -3.34 -23.79 -14.33
N THR A 189 -2.71 -22.68 -14.72
CA THR A 189 -3.17 -21.34 -14.38
C THR A 189 -2.75 -20.34 -15.44
N TYR A 190 -3.56 -19.30 -15.63
CA TYR A 190 -3.33 -18.28 -16.65
C TYR A 190 -2.32 -17.21 -16.21
N SER A 191 -2.26 -16.89 -14.91
CA SER A 191 -1.48 -15.76 -14.37
C SER A 191 -0.63 -16.13 -13.14
N PRO A 192 0.23 -17.16 -13.22
CA PRO A 192 1.18 -17.43 -12.15
C PRO A 192 2.22 -16.29 -12.09
N HIS A 193 2.53 -15.83 -10.89
CA HIS A 193 3.53 -14.78 -10.67
C HIS A 193 4.16 -14.91 -9.28
N SER A 194 5.26 -14.19 -9.06
CA SER A 194 5.84 -14.00 -7.73
C SER A 194 6.37 -12.59 -7.58
N ASP A 195 6.32 -12.08 -6.36
CA ASP A 195 6.81 -10.76 -5.99
C ASP A 195 7.58 -10.81 -4.68
N VAL A 196 8.50 -9.86 -4.52
CA VAL A 196 9.22 -9.61 -3.27
C VAL A 196 9.02 -8.13 -2.93
N TYR A 197 8.49 -7.86 -1.74
CA TYR A 197 8.14 -6.51 -1.28
C TYR A 197 9.14 -5.96 -0.28
#